data_AF-A0AAE9MMJ6-F1
#
_entry.id   AF-A0AAE9MMJ6-F1
#
_cell.length_a   1.000
_cell.length_b   1.000
_cell.length_c   1.000
_cell.angle_alpha   90.00
_cell.angle_beta   90.00
_cell.angle_gamma   90.00
#
_symmetry.space_group_name_H-M   'P 1'
#
loop_
_entity.id
_entity.type
_entity.pdbx_description
1 polymer ?
#
loop_
_entity_poly.entity_id
_entity_poly.type
_entity_poly.pdbx_seq_one_letter_code
_entity_poly.pdbx_strand_id
1 'polypeptide(L)'
;MRKIFLFLTASILLASCASTKELEAIKAKHEQTKEELLAVKANLTKCLVEKENCEEKAFSLESRVTELKRDKENTLQQVENLTVLTKGANDNIKETLSQLSKKDKYINKIREAASKKDSLNLVVAFHLKRELQDGIDDEDIEVNVEKTVVFISISDKLLFKSGSYTINDKASKVLEKVATVVNGQPQMDVMVEGHTDNTPVSAGSALKDNWGLSVLRSTAIVRELQGKYNVAPERLIAAGRSSYVPLVENNSPANKAKNRRTKIIILPRLNQFFDLLDQKVE
;
A
#
# COMPACT_ATOMS: atom_id res chain seq x y z
N MET A 1 113.46 47.51 90.37
CA MET A 1 113.25 48.84 89.75
C MET A 1 113.15 48.75 88.23
N ARG A 2 111.89 48.77 87.77
CA ARG A 2 111.35 49.53 86.64
C ARG A 2 111.60 49.17 85.16
N LYS A 3 112.66 48.46 84.72
CA LYS A 3 112.85 48.19 83.27
C LYS A 3 112.46 46.78 82.78
N ILE A 4 112.51 45.77 83.65
CA ILE A 4 112.17 44.38 83.28
C ILE A 4 110.66 44.10 83.35
N PHE A 5 109.94 44.83 84.21
CA PHE A 5 108.48 44.70 84.33
C PHE A 5 107.69 45.31 83.15
N LEU A 6 108.34 46.12 82.31
CA LEU A 6 107.71 46.80 81.17
C LEU A 6 107.70 45.97 79.89
N PHE A 7 108.58 44.96 79.78
CA PHE A 7 108.63 44.07 78.61
C PHE A 7 107.71 42.84 78.75
N LEU A 8 107.41 42.41 79.98
CA LEU A 8 106.52 41.27 80.22
C LEU A 8 105.03 41.63 80.05
N THR A 9 104.65 42.89 80.31
CA THR A 9 103.27 43.38 80.12
C THR A 9 102.95 43.69 78.66
N ALA A 10 103.94 44.03 77.83
CA ALA A 10 103.75 44.31 76.40
C ALA A 10 103.53 43.03 75.56
N SER A 11 104.05 41.88 75.99
CA SER A 11 103.92 40.62 75.24
C SER A 11 102.54 39.95 75.42
N ILE A 12 101.81 40.27 76.49
CA ILE A 12 100.45 39.74 76.74
C ILE A 12 99.38 40.53 75.97
N LEU A 13 99.65 41.78 75.59
CA LEU A 13 98.71 42.62 74.83
C LEU A 13 98.65 42.28 73.32
N LEU A 14 99.68 41.64 72.76
CA LEU A 14 99.75 41.31 71.32
C LEU A 14 99.14 39.95 70.97
N ALA A 15 98.94 39.04 71.94
CA ALA A 15 98.24 37.78 71.73
C ALA A 15 96.70 37.91 71.69
N SER A 16 96.15 39.06 72.10
CA SER A 16 94.70 39.30 72.12
C SER A 16 94.12 39.72 70.76
N CYS A 17 94.96 39.99 69.74
CA CYS A 17 94.51 40.43 68.42
C CYS A 17 94.44 39.30 67.36
N ALA A 18 94.98 38.12 67.65
CA ALA A 18 94.94 36.98 66.71
C ALA A 18 93.62 36.18 66.82
N SER A 19 93.03 36.08 68.02
CA SER A 19 91.77 35.35 68.25
C SER A 19 90.53 36.11 67.76
N THR A 20 90.58 37.43 67.66
CA THR A 20 89.45 38.27 67.21
C THR A 20 89.19 38.12 65.71
N LYS A 21 90.24 38.02 64.88
CA LYS A 21 90.13 37.87 63.42
C LYS A 21 89.61 36.49 63.00
N GLU A 22 90.03 35.42 63.68
CA GLU A 22 89.49 34.07 63.46
C GLU A 22 88.04 33.95 63.93
N LEU A 23 87.69 34.60 65.04
CA LEU A 23 86.32 34.65 65.56
C LEU A 23 85.38 35.45 64.64
N GLU A 24 85.86 36.54 64.04
CA GLU A 24 85.14 37.27 62.98
C GLU A 24 84.99 36.43 61.70
N ALA A 25 86.01 35.70 61.27
CA ALA A 25 85.95 34.83 60.09
C ALA A 25 84.98 33.64 60.29
N ILE A 26 84.94 33.06 61.48
CA ILE A 26 83.99 31.99 61.83
C ILE A 26 82.56 32.55 61.92
N LYS A 27 82.36 33.74 62.49
CA LYS A 27 81.06 34.43 62.48
C LYS A 27 80.59 34.75 61.06
N ALA A 28 81.49 35.22 60.20
CA ALA A 28 81.17 35.50 58.79
C ALA A 28 80.78 34.22 58.03
N LYS A 29 81.53 33.12 58.20
CA LYS A 29 81.15 31.81 57.63
C LYS A 29 79.83 31.30 58.20
N HIS A 30 79.60 31.46 59.50
CA HIS A 30 78.37 31.05 60.14
C HIS A 30 77.16 31.79 59.57
N GLU A 31 77.24 33.11 59.41
CA GLU A 31 76.17 33.88 58.77
C GLU A 31 76.01 33.53 57.29
N GLN A 32 77.11 33.32 56.55
CA GLN A 32 77.03 32.86 55.16
C GLN A 32 76.30 31.51 55.05
N THR A 33 76.68 30.50 55.86
CA THR A 33 75.98 29.20 55.85
C THR A 33 74.53 29.32 56.30
N LYS A 34 74.20 30.28 57.17
CA LYS A 34 72.83 30.53 57.61
C LYS A 34 72.00 31.18 56.50
N GLU A 35 72.57 32.13 55.75
CA GLU A 35 71.94 32.70 54.56
C GLU A 35 71.74 31.64 53.46
N GLU A 36 72.75 30.80 53.19
CA GLU A 36 72.64 29.68 52.25
C GLU A 36 71.58 28.65 52.70
N LEU A 37 71.53 28.31 53.99
CA LEU A 37 70.51 27.43 54.55
C LEU A 37 69.10 28.03 54.40
N LEU A 38 68.95 29.34 54.63
CA LEU A 38 67.68 30.04 54.43
C LEU A 38 67.27 30.05 52.95
N ALA A 39 68.21 30.27 52.03
CA ALA A 39 67.97 30.22 50.59
C ALA A 39 67.58 28.81 50.12
N VAL A 40 68.26 27.77 50.60
CA VAL A 40 67.92 26.37 50.30
C VAL A 40 66.54 26.01 50.85
N LYS A 41 66.21 26.42 52.09
CA LYS A 41 64.87 26.21 52.66
C LYS A 41 63.78 26.91 51.85
N ALA A 42 64.02 28.16 51.43
CA ALA A 42 63.06 28.90 50.60
C ALA A 42 62.83 28.21 49.24
N ASN A 43 63.91 27.75 48.59
CA ASN A 43 63.82 27.00 47.33
C ASN A 43 63.14 25.64 47.49
N LEU A 44 63.39 24.92 48.59
CA LEU A 44 62.74 23.65 48.89
C LEU A 44 61.23 23.86 49.08
N THR A 45 60.82 24.87 49.85
CA THR A 45 59.40 25.20 50.03
C THR A 45 58.74 25.55 48.70
N LYS A 46 59.41 26.34 47.86
CA LYS A 46 58.91 26.66 46.51
C LYS A 46 58.74 25.39 45.66
N CYS A 47 59.72 24.49 45.67
CA CYS A 47 59.68 23.23 44.93
C CYS A 47 58.54 22.30 45.42
N LEU A 48 58.31 22.22 46.73
CA LEU A 48 57.21 21.44 47.30
C LEU A 48 55.84 21.99 46.86
N VAL A 49 55.65 23.31 46.89
CA VAL A 49 54.41 23.96 46.41
C VAL A 49 54.21 23.75 44.90
N GLU A 50 55.27 23.83 44.10
CA GLU A 50 55.20 23.54 42.66
C GLU A 50 54.86 22.06 42.39
N LYS A 51 55.39 21.15 43.20
CA LYS A 51 55.07 19.71 43.14
C LYS A 51 53.60 19.44 43.43
N GLU A 52 53.06 19.97 44.54
CA GLU A 52 51.64 19.83 44.90
C GLU A 52 50.73 20.38 43.78
N ASN A 53 51.03 21.57 43.26
CA ASN A 53 50.31 22.15 42.12
C ASN A 53 50.38 21.27 40.85
N CYS A 54 51.50 20.59 40.61
CA CYS A 54 51.63 19.68 39.48
C CYS A 54 50.84 18.39 39.71
N GLU A 55 50.82 17.86 40.93
CA GLU A 55 50.04 16.67 41.31
C GLU A 55 48.53 16.94 41.21
N GLU A 56 48.05 18.10 41.65
CA GLU A 56 46.65 18.51 41.46
C GLU A 56 46.26 18.62 39.98
N LYS A 57 47.13 19.23 39.16
CA LYS A 57 46.92 19.32 37.71
C LYS A 57 46.90 17.93 37.07
N ALA A 58 47.81 17.04 37.45
CA ALA A 58 47.84 15.66 36.95
C ALA A 58 46.54 14.93 37.29
N PHE A 59 46.06 15.03 38.53
CA PHE A 59 44.80 14.45 38.96
C PHE A 59 43.60 15.01 38.17
N SER A 60 43.56 16.32 37.95
CA SER A 60 42.49 16.97 37.16
C SER A 60 42.50 16.52 35.69
N LEU A 61 43.68 16.33 35.11
CA LEU A 61 43.84 15.85 33.74
C LEU A 61 43.46 14.38 33.62
N GLU A 62 43.84 13.53 34.56
CA GLU A 62 43.43 12.13 34.61
C GLU A 62 41.90 12.00 34.71
N SER A 63 41.27 12.81 35.57
CA SER A 63 39.82 12.87 35.71
C SER A 63 39.16 13.26 34.38
N ARG A 64 39.64 14.32 33.72
CA ARG A 64 39.14 14.73 32.39
C ARG A 64 39.33 13.65 31.32
N VAL A 65 40.46 12.93 31.35
CA VAL A 65 40.71 11.82 30.41
C VAL A 65 39.72 10.68 30.64
N THR A 66 39.39 10.36 31.89
CA THR A 66 38.38 9.32 32.19
C THR A 66 36.98 9.72 31.76
N GLU A 67 36.60 10.99 31.96
CA GLU A 67 35.32 11.54 31.50
C GLU A 67 35.22 11.54 29.97
N LEU A 68 36.25 12.04 29.27
CA LEU A 68 36.30 12.03 27.80
C LEU A 68 36.23 10.61 27.22
N LYS A 69 36.87 9.62 27.86
CA LYS A 69 36.75 8.21 27.46
C LYS A 69 35.32 7.71 27.62
N ARG A 70 34.65 8.06 28.71
CA ARG A 70 33.26 7.70 28.97
C ARG A 70 32.31 8.35 27.97
N ASP A 71 32.50 9.64 27.67
CA ASP A 71 31.68 10.37 26.70
C ASP A 71 31.87 9.83 25.27
N LYS A 72 33.10 9.46 24.92
CA LYS A 72 33.39 8.79 23.64
C LYS A 72 32.64 7.45 23.52
N GLU A 73 32.65 6.64 24.58
CA GLU A 73 31.95 5.35 24.61
C GLU A 73 30.43 5.56 24.46
N ASN A 74 29.85 6.49 25.22
CA ASN A 74 28.43 6.84 25.13
C ASN A 74 28.05 7.33 23.72
N THR A 75 28.89 8.18 23.13
CA THR A 75 28.69 8.70 21.77
C THR A 75 28.74 7.57 20.73
N LEU A 76 29.69 6.64 20.85
CA LEU A 76 29.79 5.48 19.97
C LEU A 76 28.53 4.60 20.05
N GLN A 77 28.04 4.32 21.26
CA GLN A 77 26.80 3.58 21.46
C GLN A 77 25.59 4.29 20.85
N GLN A 78 25.50 5.62 20.98
CA GLN A 78 24.42 6.39 20.35
C GLN A 78 24.48 6.31 18.82
N VAL A 79 25.67 6.43 18.22
CA VAL A 79 25.85 6.31 16.77
C VAL A 79 25.51 4.90 16.27
N GLU A 80 25.91 3.87 17.01
CA GLU A 80 25.57 2.48 16.69
C GLU A 80 24.05 2.26 16.73
N ASN A 81 23.39 2.69 17.82
CA ASN A 81 21.94 2.60 17.96
C ASN A 81 21.20 3.36 16.84
N LEU A 82 21.65 4.56 16.48
CA LEU A 82 21.08 5.33 15.38
C LEU A 82 21.26 4.61 14.05
N THR A 83 22.43 4.02 13.80
CA THR A 83 22.72 3.25 12.58
C THR A 83 21.80 2.03 12.45
N VAL A 84 21.58 1.30 13.54
CA VAL A 84 20.65 0.15 13.58
C VAL A 84 19.22 0.61 13.31
N LEU A 85 18.77 1.70 13.94
CA LEU A 85 17.44 2.28 13.71
C LEU A 85 17.25 2.71 12.25
N THR A 86 18.23 3.40 11.66
CA THR A 86 18.19 3.81 10.24
C THR A 86 18.17 2.61 9.31
N LYS A 87 18.95 1.56 9.60
CA LYS A 87 18.93 0.32 8.81
C LYS A 87 17.57 -0.37 8.88
N GLY A 88 16.99 -0.51 10.08
CA GLY A 88 15.64 -1.07 10.27
C GLY A 88 14.56 -0.25 9.56
N ALA A 89 14.64 1.08 9.60
CA ALA A 89 13.73 1.95 8.85
C ALA A 89 13.87 1.74 7.33
N ASN A 90 15.09 1.65 6.80
CA ASN A 90 15.34 1.38 5.38
C ASN A 90 14.83 0.01 4.94
N ASP A 91 15.01 -1.03 5.76
CA ASP A 91 14.51 -2.38 5.46
C ASP A 91 12.97 -2.39 5.44
N ASN A 92 12.32 -1.71 6.39
CA ASN A 92 10.87 -1.54 6.40
C ASN A 92 10.36 -0.75 5.19
N ILE A 93 11.06 0.31 4.78
CA ILE A 93 10.74 1.09 3.57
C ILE A 93 10.88 0.21 2.33
N LYS A 94 11.96 -0.59 2.23
CA LYS A 94 12.18 -1.51 1.11
C LYS A 94 11.08 -2.55 1.00
N GLU A 95 10.68 -3.15 2.12
CA GLU A 95 9.59 -4.12 2.15
C GLU A 95 8.25 -3.45 1.76
N THR A 96 7.96 -2.27 2.31
CA THR A 96 6.76 -1.51 1.95
C THR A 96 6.74 -1.14 0.46
N LEU A 97 7.87 -0.71 -0.10
CA LEU A 97 8.00 -0.38 -1.53
C LEU A 97 7.81 -1.62 -2.41
N SER A 98 8.34 -2.77 -2.00
CA SER A 98 8.14 -4.06 -2.66
C SER A 98 6.66 -4.46 -2.67
N GLN A 99 5.98 -4.31 -1.53
CA GLN A 99 4.54 -4.59 -1.42
C GLN A 99 3.69 -3.63 -2.25
N LEU A 100 4.02 -2.34 -2.25
CA LEU A 100 3.36 -1.34 -3.08
C LEU A 100 3.54 -1.65 -4.56
N SER A 101 4.76 -1.94 -5.00
CA SER A 101 5.04 -2.31 -6.39
C SER A 101 4.23 -3.55 -6.85
N LYS A 102 4.12 -4.57 -5.99
CA LYS A 102 3.27 -5.75 -6.28
C LYS A 102 1.79 -5.38 -6.41
N LYS A 103 1.28 -4.53 -5.51
CA LYS A 103 -0.10 -4.06 -5.57
C LYS A 103 -0.37 -3.19 -6.81
N ASP A 104 0.55 -2.30 -7.17
CA ASP A 104 0.42 -1.47 -8.36
C ASP A 104 0.36 -2.30 -9.65
N LYS A 105 1.23 -3.33 -9.76
CA LYS A 105 1.18 -4.30 -10.87
C LYS A 105 -0.19 -5.01 -10.94
N TYR A 106 -0.70 -5.46 -9.81
CA TYR A 106 -2.00 -6.13 -9.73
C TYR A 106 -3.17 -5.19 -10.11
N ILE A 107 -3.15 -3.95 -9.62
CA ILE A 107 -4.16 -2.92 -9.96
C ILE A 107 -4.16 -2.63 -11.46
N ASN A 108 -2.97 -2.48 -12.08
CA ASN A 108 -2.87 -2.22 -13.51
C ASN A 108 -3.41 -3.38 -14.35
N LYS A 109 -3.13 -4.63 -13.99
CA LYS A 109 -3.71 -5.81 -14.65
C LYS A 109 -5.25 -5.84 -14.55
N ILE A 110 -5.81 -5.53 -13.39
CA ILE A 110 -7.28 -5.45 -13.23
C ILE A 110 -7.87 -4.38 -14.14
N ARG A 111 -7.22 -3.21 -14.24
CA ARG A 111 -7.69 -2.11 -15.11
C ARG A 111 -7.65 -2.51 -16.59
N GLU A 112 -6.59 -3.17 -17.03
CA GLU A 112 -6.45 -3.66 -18.41
C GLU A 112 -7.51 -4.73 -18.73
N ALA A 113 -7.69 -5.71 -17.83
CA ALA A 113 -8.70 -6.75 -17.99
C ALA A 113 -10.13 -6.16 -18.05
N ALA A 114 -10.43 -5.17 -17.21
CA ALA A 114 -11.70 -4.45 -17.22
C ALA A 114 -11.92 -3.69 -18.53
N SER A 115 -10.92 -2.90 -18.97
CA SER A 115 -10.98 -2.14 -20.22
C SER A 115 -11.19 -3.04 -21.45
N LYS A 116 -10.46 -4.15 -21.53
CA LYS A 116 -10.61 -5.13 -22.62
C LYS A 116 -12.03 -5.69 -22.65
N LYS A 117 -12.58 -6.06 -21.49
CA LYS A 117 -13.95 -6.56 -21.37
C LYS A 117 -14.97 -5.53 -21.83
N ASP A 118 -14.84 -4.28 -21.41
CA ASP A 118 -15.74 -3.19 -21.85
C ASP A 118 -15.70 -3.01 -23.37
N SER A 119 -14.51 -3.03 -23.98
CA SER A 119 -14.35 -2.88 -25.42
C SER A 119 -15.01 -4.00 -26.23
N LEU A 120 -14.91 -5.26 -25.78
CA LEU A 120 -15.55 -6.40 -26.43
C LEU A 120 -17.07 -6.30 -26.37
N ASN A 121 -17.63 -5.96 -25.21
CA ASN A 121 -19.08 -5.83 -25.05
C ASN A 121 -19.65 -4.68 -25.89
N LEU A 122 -18.91 -3.57 -26.00
CA LEU A 122 -19.30 -2.46 -26.88
C LEU A 122 -19.35 -2.89 -28.34
N VAL A 123 -18.39 -3.70 -28.80
CA VAL A 123 -18.40 -4.28 -30.17
C VAL A 123 -19.60 -5.19 -30.37
N VAL A 124 -19.92 -6.06 -29.40
CA VAL A 124 -21.10 -6.94 -29.46
C VAL A 124 -22.39 -6.13 -29.56
N ALA A 125 -22.52 -5.09 -28.75
CA ALA A 125 -23.67 -4.21 -28.80
C ALA A 125 -23.78 -3.44 -30.11
N PHE A 126 -22.66 -2.93 -30.63
CA PHE A 126 -22.63 -2.25 -31.91
C PHE A 126 -23.04 -3.19 -33.06
N HIS A 127 -22.50 -4.42 -33.07
CA HIS A 127 -22.91 -5.43 -34.04
C HIS A 127 -24.39 -5.78 -33.90
N LEU A 128 -24.91 -6.01 -32.69
CA LEU A 128 -26.34 -6.25 -32.47
C LEU A 128 -27.20 -5.11 -32.98
N LYS A 129 -26.85 -3.86 -32.63
CA LYS A 129 -27.62 -2.70 -33.08
C LYS A 129 -27.63 -2.59 -34.59
N ARG A 130 -26.48 -2.79 -35.24
CA ARG A 130 -26.37 -2.79 -36.71
C ARG A 130 -27.19 -3.92 -37.36
N GLU A 131 -27.04 -5.14 -36.86
CA GLU A 131 -27.75 -6.31 -37.40
C GLU A 131 -29.26 -6.22 -37.15
N LEU A 132 -29.70 -5.62 -36.04
CA LEU A 132 -31.13 -5.49 -35.69
C LEU A 132 -31.81 -4.28 -36.35
N GLN A 133 -31.08 -3.21 -36.66
CA GLN A 133 -31.62 -2.03 -37.37
C GLN A 133 -32.04 -2.34 -38.81
N ASP A 134 -31.46 -3.36 -39.44
CA ASP A 134 -31.83 -3.76 -40.80
C ASP A 134 -33.12 -4.61 -40.81
N GLY A 135 -34.26 -3.93 -40.97
CA GLY A 135 -35.55 -4.56 -41.28
C GLY A 135 -36.35 -5.11 -40.09
N ILE A 136 -36.24 -4.47 -38.91
CA ILE A 136 -37.14 -4.63 -37.76
C ILE A 136 -37.56 -3.23 -37.26
N ASP A 137 -38.84 -3.04 -36.95
CA ASP A 137 -39.34 -1.77 -36.41
C ASP A 137 -38.75 -1.47 -35.03
N ASP A 138 -38.19 -0.27 -34.85
CA ASP A 138 -37.51 0.20 -33.62
C ASP A 138 -38.42 0.17 -32.37
N GLU A 139 -39.75 0.08 -32.51
CA GLU A 139 -40.67 0.05 -31.37
C GLU A 139 -40.78 -1.32 -30.69
N ASP A 140 -40.47 -2.42 -31.39
CA ASP A 140 -40.65 -3.79 -30.86
C ASP A 140 -39.35 -4.40 -30.30
N ILE A 141 -38.19 -3.78 -30.56
CA ILE A 141 -36.88 -4.23 -30.07
C ILE A 141 -36.08 -3.05 -29.52
N GLU A 142 -35.60 -3.19 -28.29
CA GLU A 142 -34.70 -2.24 -27.64
C GLU A 142 -33.37 -2.92 -27.29
N VAL A 143 -32.25 -2.36 -27.74
CA VAL A 143 -30.91 -2.82 -27.37
C VAL A 143 -30.26 -1.79 -26.45
N ASN A 144 -29.96 -2.21 -25.23
CA ASN A 144 -29.28 -1.40 -24.23
C ASN A 144 -28.00 -2.08 -23.76
N VAL A 145 -26.97 -1.28 -23.46
CA VAL A 145 -25.69 -1.72 -22.94
C VAL A 145 -25.51 -1.09 -21.59
N GLU A 146 -25.55 -1.89 -20.54
CA GLU A 146 -25.20 -1.40 -19.20
C GLU A 146 -23.91 -2.06 -18.76
N LYS A 147 -22.87 -1.23 -18.60
CA LYS A 147 -21.52 -1.66 -18.19
C LYS A 147 -20.96 -2.71 -19.16
N THR A 148 -20.99 -3.98 -18.76
CA THR A 148 -20.41 -5.13 -19.46
C THR A 148 -21.45 -6.13 -19.94
N VAL A 149 -22.73 -5.79 -19.89
CA VAL A 149 -23.81 -6.70 -20.22
C VAL A 149 -24.67 -6.07 -21.29
N VAL A 150 -24.92 -6.83 -22.36
CA VAL A 150 -25.80 -6.40 -23.45
C VAL A 150 -27.20 -6.96 -23.21
N PHE A 151 -28.18 -6.07 -23.23
CA PHE A 151 -29.58 -6.36 -23.01
C PHE A 151 -30.36 -6.11 -24.29
N ILE A 152 -31.10 -7.12 -24.73
CA ILE A 152 -32.01 -7.04 -25.87
C ILE A 152 -33.40 -7.28 -25.33
N SER A 153 -34.22 -6.24 -25.24
CA SER A 153 -35.62 -6.34 -24.84
C SER A 153 -36.48 -6.47 -26.09
N ILE A 154 -37.26 -7.53 -26.17
CA ILE A 154 -38.13 -7.82 -27.31
C ILE A 154 -39.57 -7.92 -26.80
N SER A 155 -40.48 -7.23 -27.48
CA SER A 155 -41.92 -7.29 -27.23
C SER A 155 -42.44 -8.72 -27.40
N ASP A 156 -43.20 -9.22 -26.42
CA ASP A 156 -43.79 -10.57 -26.51
C ASP A 156 -44.77 -10.71 -27.67
N LYS A 157 -45.37 -9.60 -28.17
CA LYS A 157 -46.25 -9.60 -29.33
C LYS A 157 -45.51 -9.98 -30.62
N LEU A 158 -44.22 -9.64 -30.70
CA LEU A 158 -43.37 -9.99 -31.82
C LEU A 158 -42.96 -11.47 -31.77
N LEU A 159 -42.70 -11.98 -30.56
CA LEU A 159 -42.18 -13.32 -30.34
C LEU A 159 -43.24 -14.41 -30.27
N PHE A 160 -44.40 -14.15 -29.66
CA PHE A 160 -45.38 -15.17 -29.32
C PHE A 160 -46.78 -14.82 -29.78
N LYS A 161 -47.60 -15.86 -29.96
CA LYS A 161 -49.06 -15.68 -30.07
C LYS A 161 -49.63 -15.25 -28.71
N SER A 162 -50.72 -14.48 -28.72
CA SER A 162 -51.35 -13.96 -27.50
C SER A 162 -51.68 -15.10 -26.52
N GLY A 163 -51.32 -14.93 -25.23
CA GLY A 163 -51.54 -15.92 -24.17
C GLY A 163 -50.79 -17.25 -24.36
N SER A 164 -49.91 -17.36 -25.36
CA SER A 164 -49.18 -18.59 -25.67
C SER A 164 -47.67 -18.43 -25.46
N TYR A 165 -46.98 -19.57 -25.42
CA TYR A 165 -45.52 -19.71 -25.49
C TYR A 165 -45.08 -20.26 -26.86
N THR A 166 -46.01 -20.44 -27.80
CA THR A 166 -45.69 -20.80 -29.18
C THR A 166 -45.10 -19.60 -29.92
N ILE A 167 -43.91 -19.78 -30.46
CA ILE A 167 -43.19 -18.76 -31.23
C ILE A 167 -43.96 -18.46 -32.52
N ASN A 168 -44.02 -17.18 -32.87
CA ASN A 168 -44.60 -16.69 -34.12
C ASN A 168 -43.57 -16.72 -35.25
N ASP A 169 -43.98 -16.91 -36.50
CA ASP A 169 -43.08 -16.96 -37.66
C ASP A 169 -42.27 -15.65 -37.82
N LYS A 170 -42.86 -14.51 -37.43
CA LYS A 170 -42.20 -13.20 -37.40
C LYS A 170 -41.00 -13.15 -36.44
N ALA A 171 -41.01 -13.95 -35.38
CA ALA A 171 -39.93 -14.04 -34.42
C ALA A 171 -38.66 -14.64 -35.03
N SER A 172 -38.81 -15.50 -36.06
CA SER A 172 -37.70 -16.22 -36.68
C SER A 172 -36.60 -15.26 -37.15
N LYS A 173 -36.95 -14.19 -37.85
CA LYS A 173 -35.99 -13.20 -38.39
C LYS A 173 -35.20 -12.50 -37.27
N VAL A 174 -35.85 -12.22 -36.15
CA VAL A 174 -35.23 -11.57 -35.00
C VAL A 174 -34.27 -12.54 -34.30
N LEU A 175 -34.74 -13.76 -34.03
CA LEU A 175 -33.95 -14.78 -33.35
C LEU A 175 -32.75 -15.23 -34.19
N GLU A 176 -32.87 -15.23 -35.52
CA GLU A 176 -31.76 -15.47 -36.45
C GLU A 176 -30.65 -14.42 -36.31
N LYS A 177 -31.02 -13.12 -36.25
CA LYS A 177 -30.06 -12.02 -36.06
C LYS A 177 -29.39 -12.10 -34.69
N VAL A 178 -30.17 -12.37 -33.64
CA VAL A 178 -29.62 -12.59 -32.29
C VAL A 178 -28.65 -13.77 -32.29
N ALA A 179 -29.03 -14.90 -32.89
CA ALA A 179 -28.19 -16.09 -32.96
C ALA A 179 -26.91 -15.84 -33.76
N THR A 180 -26.97 -15.07 -34.84
CA THR A 180 -25.79 -14.69 -35.65
C THR A 180 -24.75 -13.97 -34.79
N VAL A 181 -25.17 -12.98 -34.00
CA VAL A 181 -24.25 -12.24 -33.13
C VAL A 181 -23.73 -13.11 -31.98
N VAL A 182 -24.61 -13.90 -31.36
CA VAL A 182 -24.24 -14.83 -30.28
C VAL A 182 -23.23 -15.88 -30.76
N ASN A 183 -23.43 -16.44 -31.96
CA ASN A 183 -22.51 -17.43 -32.54
C ASN A 183 -21.17 -16.80 -32.93
N GLY A 184 -21.16 -15.52 -33.34
CA GLY A 184 -19.92 -14.75 -33.51
C GLY A 184 -19.14 -14.52 -32.22
N GLN A 185 -19.74 -14.79 -31.04
CA GLN A 185 -19.14 -14.59 -29.73
C GLN A 185 -19.24 -15.87 -28.87
N PRO A 186 -18.55 -16.97 -29.24
CA PRO A 186 -18.68 -18.28 -28.59
C PRO A 186 -18.30 -18.29 -27.10
N GLN A 187 -17.61 -17.25 -26.68
CA GLN A 187 -17.11 -17.03 -25.33
C GLN A 187 -18.15 -16.38 -24.39
N MET A 188 -19.34 -16.01 -24.88
CA MET A 188 -20.39 -15.41 -24.05
C MET A 188 -21.56 -16.37 -23.86
N ASP A 189 -22.15 -16.34 -22.67
CA ASP A 189 -23.40 -17.04 -22.35
C ASP A 189 -24.61 -16.17 -22.73
N VAL A 190 -25.75 -16.81 -22.94
CA VAL A 190 -26.99 -16.14 -23.32
C VAL A 190 -28.09 -16.56 -22.37
N MET A 191 -28.58 -15.59 -21.60
CA MET A 191 -29.72 -15.77 -20.71
C MET A 191 -30.97 -15.15 -21.32
N VAL A 192 -32.03 -15.94 -21.44
CA VAL A 192 -33.35 -15.51 -21.89
C VAL A 192 -34.25 -15.39 -20.67
N GLU A 193 -34.67 -14.18 -20.35
CA GLU A 193 -35.51 -13.85 -19.21
C GLU A 193 -36.92 -13.43 -19.68
N GLY A 194 -37.94 -14.16 -19.25
CA GLY A 194 -39.33 -13.90 -19.60
C GLY A 194 -40.01 -13.04 -18.54
N HIS A 195 -40.81 -12.06 -18.96
CA HIS A 195 -41.61 -11.23 -18.08
C HIS A 195 -43.06 -11.18 -18.55
N THR A 196 -43.98 -11.11 -17.60
CA THR A 196 -45.42 -10.94 -17.87
C THR A 196 -45.92 -9.62 -17.31
N ASP A 197 -47.13 -9.24 -17.69
CA ASP A 197 -47.91 -8.30 -16.90
C ASP A 197 -48.57 -9.01 -15.70
N ASN A 198 -49.31 -8.26 -14.88
CA ASN A 198 -49.98 -8.79 -13.69
C ASN A 198 -51.33 -9.48 -13.97
N THR A 199 -51.72 -9.63 -15.23
CA THR A 199 -52.97 -10.31 -15.59
C THR A 199 -52.79 -11.81 -15.36
N PRO A 200 -53.69 -12.47 -14.63
CA PRO A 200 -53.62 -13.92 -14.42
C PRO A 200 -53.69 -14.67 -15.75
N VAL A 201 -52.99 -15.80 -15.83
CA VAL A 201 -53.14 -16.76 -16.94
C VAL A 201 -54.61 -17.22 -17.04
N SER A 202 -55.07 -17.48 -18.25
CA SER A 202 -56.48 -17.82 -18.51
C SER A 202 -56.91 -19.06 -17.72
N ALA A 203 -58.08 -18.97 -17.08
CA ALA A 203 -58.72 -20.11 -16.42
C ALA A 203 -58.98 -21.20 -17.47
N GLY A 204 -58.30 -22.35 -17.34
CA GLY A 204 -58.33 -23.45 -18.31
C GLY A 204 -57.04 -23.64 -19.11
N SER A 205 -56.04 -22.77 -18.97
CA SER A 205 -54.70 -23.05 -19.49
C SER A 205 -54.01 -24.13 -18.65
N ALA A 206 -53.09 -24.90 -19.24
CA ALA A 206 -52.24 -25.84 -18.51
C ALA A 206 -51.23 -25.15 -17.57
N LEU A 207 -51.15 -23.82 -17.61
CA LEU A 207 -50.25 -23.01 -16.78
C LEU A 207 -50.93 -22.67 -15.45
N LYS A 208 -50.20 -22.88 -14.35
CA LYS A 208 -50.66 -22.54 -13.00
C LYS A 208 -50.68 -21.03 -12.77
N ASP A 209 -49.67 -20.32 -13.26
CA ASP A 209 -49.45 -18.90 -13.02
C ASP A 209 -48.51 -18.27 -14.07
N ASN A 210 -48.22 -16.99 -13.87
CA ASN A 210 -47.29 -16.22 -14.70
C ASN A 210 -45.81 -16.64 -14.54
N TRP A 211 -45.45 -17.37 -13.48
CA TRP A 211 -44.13 -18.01 -13.39
C TRP A 211 -44.00 -19.09 -14.46
N GLY A 212 -44.99 -19.98 -14.54
CA GLY A 212 -45.04 -21.00 -15.59
C GLY A 212 -44.99 -20.38 -16.99
N LEU A 213 -45.79 -19.35 -17.25
CA LEU A 213 -45.81 -18.68 -18.56
C LEU A 213 -44.46 -18.06 -18.93
N SER A 214 -43.86 -17.29 -18.02
CA SER A 214 -42.57 -16.62 -18.30
C SER A 214 -41.43 -17.60 -18.54
N VAL A 215 -41.31 -18.66 -17.73
CA VAL A 215 -40.26 -19.67 -17.89
C VAL A 215 -40.44 -20.47 -19.19
N LEU A 216 -41.68 -20.85 -19.53
CA LEU A 216 -41.94 -21.59 -20.78
C LEU A 216 -41.66 -20.75 -22.03
N ARG A 217 -41.98 -19.44 -22.00
CA ARG A 217 -41.60 -18.52 -23.08
C ARG A 217 -40.10 -18.48 -23.28
N SER A 218 -39.33 -18.27 -22.21
CA SER A 218 -37.87 -18.29 -22.29
C SER A 218 -37.33 -19.62 -22.80
N THR A 219 -37.90 -20.74 -22.33
CA THR A 219 -37.50 -22.08 -22.76
C THR A 219 -37.80 -22.31 -24.25
N ALA A 220 -38.92 -21.80 -24.76
CA ALA A 220 -39.24 -21.91 -26.18
C ALA A 220 -38.20 -21.18 -27.05
N ILE A 221 -37.81 -19.97 -26.66
CA ILE A 221 -36.77 -19.21 -27.36
C ILE A 221 -35.42 -19.92 -27.31
N VAL A 222 -35.03 -20.44 -26.13
CA VAL A 222 -33.80 -21.23 -25.98
C VAL A 222 -33.81 -22.45 -26.90
N ARG A 223 -34.92 -23.17 -27.01
CA ARG A 223 -35.05 -24.33 -27.91
C ARG A 223 -34.94 -23.94 -29.38
N GLU A 224 -35.49 -22.78 -29.77
CA GLU A 224 -35.36 -22.25 -31.13
C GLU A 224 -33.90 -21.89 -31.45
N LEU A 225 -33.23 -21.16 -30.53
CA LEU A 225 -31.81 -20.80 -30.63
C LEU A 225 -30.91 -22.05 -30.75
N GLN A 226 -31.18 -23.07 -29.95
CA GLN A 226 -30.46 -24.33 -30.00
C GLN A 226 -30.74 -25.11 -31.30
N GLY A 227 -32.02 -25.40 -31.57
CA GLY A 227 -32.42 -26.38 -32.58
C GLY A 227 -32.32 -25.85 -34.01
N LYS A 228 -32.62 -24.56 -34.22
CA LYS A 228 -32.67 -23.96 -35.56
C LYS A 228 -31.40 -23.18 -35.89
N TYR A 229 -30.82 -22.51 -34.91
CA TYR A 229 -29.67 -21.61 -35.12
C TYR A 229 -28.35 -22.13 -34.52
N ASN A 230 -28.33 -23.37 -34.03
CA ASN A 230 -27.14 -24.07 -33.56
C ASN A 230 -26.35 -23.32 -32.48
N VAL A 231 -27.03 -22.54 -31.63
CA VAL A 231 -26.37 -21.96 -30.45
C VAL A 231 -26.05 -23.07 -29.47
N ALA A 232 -24.80 -23.11 -28.99
CA ALA A 232 -24.33 -24.20 -28.14
C ALA A 232 -25.17 -24.32 -26.85
N PRO A 233 -25.73 -25.49 -26.52
CA PRO A 233 -26.68 -25.64 -25.41
C PRO A 233 -26.11 -25.23 -24.04
N GLU A 234 -24.82 -25.48 -23.82
CA GLU A 234 -24.11 -25.16 -22.58
C GLU A 234 -24.02 -23.65 -22.30
N ARG A 235 -24.33 -22.81 -23.29
CA ARG A 235 -24.35 -21.35 -23.20
C ARG A 235 -25.73 -20.78 -22.91
N LEU A 236 -26.78 -21.58 -23.04
CA LEU A 236 -28.16 -21.11 -23.03
C LEU A 236 -28.77 -21.26 -21.62
N ILE A 237 -29.31 -20.17 -21.10
CA ILE A 237 -29.97 -20.12 -19.79
C ILE A 237 -31.40 -19.63 -19.99
N ALA A 238 -32.39 -20.39 -19.53
CA ALA A 238 -33.78 -19.97 -19.51
C ALA A 238 -34.19 -19.54 -18.10
N ALA A 239 -34.71 -18.31 -17.96
CA ALA A 239 -35.18 -17.75 -16.70
C ALA A 239 -36.56 -17.10 -16.89
N GLY A 240 -37.36 -17.05 -15.82
CA GLY A 240 -38.62 -16.32 -15.78
C GLY A 240 -38.67 -15.42 -14.56
N ARG A 241 -39.36 -14.28 -14.66
CA ARG A 241 -39.55 -13.32 -13.57
C ARG A 241 -41.01 -13.04 -13.25
N SER A 242 -41.94 -13.71 -13.93
CA SER A 242 -43.38 -13.45 -13.79
C SER A 242 -43.67 -11.93 -13.95
N SER A 243 -44.59 -11.38 -13.15
CA SER A 243 -44.97 -9.96 -13.15
C SER A 243 -44.22 -9.10 -12.13
N TYR A 244 -43.25 -9.67 -11.41
CA TYR A 244 -42.63 -9.02 -10.24
C TYR A 244 -41.50 -8.05 -10.57
N VAL A 245 -41.09 -7.97 -11.85
CA VAL A 245 -40.11 -7.00 -12.34
C VAL A 245 -40.73 -6.17 -13.48
N PRO A 246 -41.73 -5.32 -13.19
CA PRO A 246 -42.36 -4.46 -14.19
C PRO A 246 -41.42 -3.32 -14.60
N LEU A 247 -41.45 -2.90 -15.86
CA LEU A 247 -40.82 -1.65 -16.31
C LEU A 247 -41.69 -0.43 -15.98
N VAL A 248 -43.00 -0.63 -16.01
CA VAL A 248 -44.01 0.41 -15.80
C VAL A 248 -45.19 -0.16 -14.99
N GLU A 249 -45.99 0.70 -14.38
CA GLU A 249 -47.15 0.25 -13.59
C GLU A 249 -48.16 -0.53 -14.45
N ASN A 250 -48.73 -1.62 -13.94
CA ASN A 250 -49.71 -2.44 -14.65
C ASN A 250 -51.14 -1.84 -14.65
N ASN A 251 -51.25 -0.53 -14.84
CA ASN A 251 -52.48 0.26 -14.69
C ASN A 251 -53.22 0.52 -16.02
N SER A 252 -52.58 0.23 -17.17
CA SER A 252 -53.18 0.46 -18.50
C SER A 252 -52.82 -0.66 -19.49
N PRO A 253 -53.63 -0.89 -20.55
CA PRO A 253 -53.30 -1.88 -21.59
C PRO A 253 -51.95 -1.63 -22.27
N ALA A 254 -51.60 -0.36 -22.48
CA ALA A 254 -50.31 0.03 -23.05
C ALA A 254 -49.14 -0.32 -22.11
N ASN A 255 -49.26 -0.03 -20.82
CA ASN A 255 -48.21 -0.37 -19.86
C ASN A 255 -48.06 -1.88 -19.65
N LYS A 256 -49.18 -2.61 -19.60
CA LYS A 256 -49.17 -4.07 -19.58
C LYS A 256 -48.44 -4.64 -20.80
N ALA A 257 -48.66 -4.07 -21.99
CA ALA A 257 -47.94 -4.48 -23.20
C ALA A 257 -46.42 -4.27 -23.08
N LYS A 258 -45.97 -3.15 -22.51
CA LYS A 258 -44.54 -2.92 -22.24
C LYS A 258 -43.95 -3.90 -21.23
N ASN A 259 -44.72 -4.33 -20.25
CA ASN A 259 -44.27 -5.30 -19.25
C ASN A 259 -44.14 -6.73 -19.79
N ARG A 260 -44.99 -7.11 -20.76
CA ARG A 260 -44.91 -8.39 -21.48
C ARG A 260 -43.77 -8.36 -22.50
N ARG A 261 -42.60 -8.82 -22.05
CA ARG A 261 -41.36 -8.76 -22.83
C ARG A 261 -40.48 -9.95 -22.50
N THR A 262 -39.62 -10.26 -23.47
CA THR A 262 -38.54 -11.22 -23.28
C THR A 262 -37.23 -10.47 -23.38
N LYS A 263 -36.37 -10.61 -22.37
CA LYS A 263 -35.06 -9.99 -22.31
C LYS A 263 -34.02 -11.05 -22.64
N ILE A 264 -33.28 -10.87 -23.73
CA ILE A 264 -32.11 -11.67 -24.06
C ILE A 264 -30.88 -10.93 -23.55
N ILE A 265 -30.09 -11.61 -22.74
CA ILE A 265 -29.00 -11.04 -21.96
C ILE A 265 -27.73 -11.77 -22.36
N ILE A 266 -26.77 -11.05 -22.93
CA ILE A 266 -25.48 -11.62 -23.31
C ILE A 266 -24.50 -11.38 -22.17
N LEU A 267 -24.07 -12.46 -21.55
CA LEU A 267 -23.26 -12.47 -20.33
C LEU A 267 -21.82 -12.91 -20.65
N PRO A 268 -20.80 -12.14 -20.23
CA PRO A 268 -19.43 -12.62 -20.28
C PRO A 268 -19.23 -13.74 -19.24
N ARG A 269 -18.56 -14.82 -19.62
CA ARG A 269 -18.27 -15.95 -18.71
C ARG A 269 -17.35 -15.51 -17.58
N LEU A 270 -17.68 -15.92 -16.35
CA LEU A 270 -16.88 -15.59 -15.16
C LEU A 270 -15.47 -16.20 -15.23
N ASN A 271 -15.33 -17.39 -15.83
CA ASN A 271 -14.02 -18.03 -15.98
C ASN A 271 -13.05 -17.21 -16.83
N GLN A 272 -13.52 -16.51 -17.87
CA GLN A 272 -12.67 -15.62 -18.66
C GLN A 272 -12.14 -14.44 -17.84
N PHE A 273 -12.90 -13.98 -16.86
CA PHE A 273 -12.40 -12.96 -15.94
C PHE A 273 -11.24 -13.51 -15.10
N PHE A 274 -11.36 -14.75 -14.60
CA PHE A 274 -10.26 -15.40 -13.88
C PHE A 274 -9.08 -15.74 -14.78
N ASP A 275 -9.29 -16.22 -16.00
CA ASP A 275 -8.21 -16.50 -16.97
C ASP A 275 -7.41 -15.22 -17.30
N LEU A 276 -8.07 -14.06 -17.40
CA LEU A 276 -7.41 -12.76 -17.58
C LEU A 276 -6.60 -12.34 -16.35
N LEU A 277 -7.00 -12.75 -15.14
CA LEU A 277 -6.26 -12.47 -13.90
C LEU A 277 -5.12 -13.48 -13.66
N ASP A 278 -5.30 -14.73 -14.07
CA ASP A 278 -4.39 -15.85 -13.87
C ASP A 278 -3.29 -15.94 -14.93
N GLN A 279 -3.32 -15.11 -15.98
CA GLN A 279 -2.17 -14.91 -16.86
C GLN A 279 -0.96 -14.47 -16.03
N LYS A 280 -0.08 -15.46 -15.77
CA LYS A 280 0.97 -15.44 -14.75
C LYS A 280 1.73 -14.12 -14.77
N VAL A 281 1.94 -13.58 -13.58
CA VAL A 281 2.95 -12.56 -13.33
C VAL A 281 4.30 -13.27 -13.48
N GLU A 282 4.92 -13.16 -14.65
CA GLU A 282 6.38 -13.29 -14.77
C GLU A 282 7.04 -11.97 -14.30
#